data_AF-A0A1Y3B0M2-F1
#
_entry.id   AF-A0A1Y3B0M2-F1
#
_cell.length_a   1.000
_cell.length_b   1.000
_cell.length_c   1.000
_cell.angle_alpha   90.00
_cell.angle_beta   90.00
_cell.angle_gamma   90.00
#
_symmetry.space_group_name_H-M   'P 1'
#
loop_
_entity.id
_entity.type
_entity.pdbx_description
1 polymer ?
#
loop_
_entity_poly.entity_id
_entity_poly.type
_entity_poly.pdbx_seq_one_letter_code
_entity_poly.pdbx_strand_id
1 'polypeptide(L)'
;MLLASYGLRSVGRWRYDHIVRLRLNRIYPLHYMKYQFARFRRRFHLRYGQAYDGFKSLQDLNPLLKDSANRLEKVLETETMMADYILRLYGKECVKNQIDMNRFCSITVNAFQMVSVISRTNDSLSRGSRFATQQLRLCESICRKAHQEVNSLEKLIEGIEEIAEERRTKTIHQSNMRFDGYFARPTFDRVV
;
A
#
# COMPACT_ATOMS: atom_id res chain seq x y z
N MET A 1 -1.91 10.58 0.41
CA MET A 1 -3.34 10.19 0.39
C MET A 1 -3.89 9.85 -0.98
N LEU A 2 -3.72 10.68 -2.02
CA LEU A 2 -4.27 10.39 -3.35
C LEU A 2 -3.87 9.00 -3.88
N LEU A 3 -2.60 8.61 -3.70
CA LEU A 3 -2.09 7.29 -4.08
C LEU A 3 -2.88 6.17 -3.39
N ALA A 4 -2.97 6.19 -2.06
CA ALA A 4 -3.74 5.23 -1.27
C ALA A 4 -5.22 5.19 -1.69
N SER A 5 -5.86 6.34 -1.87
CA SER A 5 -7.26 6.41 -2.32
C SER A 5 -7.45 5.80 -3.70
N TYR A 6 -6.51 6.01 -4.63
CA TYR A 6 -6.56 5.43 -5.96
C TYR A 6 -6.36 3.91 -5.91
N GLY A 7 -5.36 3.45 -5.17
CA GLY A 7 -5.09 2.02 -4.95
C GLY A 7 -6.30 1.29 -4.36
N LEU A 8 -6.85 1.80 -3.25
CA LEU A 8 -8.02 1.22 -2.59
C LEU A 8 -9.30 1.31 -3.43
N ARG A 9 -9.52 2.40 -4.16
CA ARG A 9 -10.64 2.52 -5.11
C ARG A 9 -10.56 1.42 -6.16
N SER A 10 -9.36 1.17 -6.64
CA SER A 10 -9.09 0.20 -7.67
C SER A 10 -9.35 -1.23 -7.11
N VAL A 11 -8.85 -1.55 -5.91
CA VAL A 11 -9.07 -2.85 -5.24
C VAL A 11 -10.55 -3.06 -4.90
N GLY A 12 -11.19 -2.03 -4.35
CA GLY A 12 -12.61 -2.06 -3.99
C GLY A 12 -13.53 -2.27 -5.20
N ARG A 13 -13.20 -1.67 -6.35
CA ARG A 13 -13.92 -1.93 -7.61
C ARG A 13 -13.79 -3.38 -8.04
N TRP A 14 -12.59 -3.94 -7.98
CA TRP A 14 -12.36 -5.34 -8.33
C TRP A 14 -13.14 -6.30 -7.43
N ARG A 15 -13.11 -6.08 -6.11
CA ARG A 15 -13.89 -6.86 -5.12
C ARG A 15 -15.39 -6.76 -5.38
N TYR A 16 -15.90 -5.54 -5.60
CA TYR A 16 -17.30 -5.32 -5.93
C TYR A 16 -17.71 -6.08 -7.20
N ASP A 17 -16.93 -5.96 -8.27
CA ASP A 17 -17.20 -6.64 -9.53
C ASP A 17 -17.18 -8.18 -9.38
N HIS A 18 -16.32 -8.71 -8.50
CA HIS A 18 -16.25 -10.13 -8.19
C HIS A 18 -17.51 -10.61 -7.44
N ILE A 19 -17.93 -9.89 -6.40
CA ILE A 19 -19.16 -10.19 -5.63
C ILE A 19 -20.39 -10.11 -6.53
N VAL A 20 -20.46 -9.08 -7.39
CA VAL A 20 -21.56 -8.90 -8.33
C VAL A 20 -21.63 -10.07 -9.32
N ARG A 21 -20.50 -10.60 -9.81
CA ARG A 21 -20.51 -11.82 -10.64
C ARG A 21 -21.07 -13.02 -9.87
N LEU A 22 -20.60 -13.25 -8.65
CA LEU A 22 -21.07 -14.39 -7.83
C LEU A 22 -22.58 -14.31 -7.56
N ARG A 23 -23.12 -13.10 -7.31
CA ARG A 23 -24.55 -12.90 -7.05
C ARG A 23 -25.39 -12.96 -8.32
N LEU A 24 -24.98 -12.31 -9.41
CA LEU A 24 -25.76 -12.23 -10.66
C LEU A 24 -25.82 -13.57 -11.39
N ASN A 25 -24.75 -14.37 -11.34
CA ASN A 25 -24.72 -15.67 -12.01
C ASN A 25 -25.74 -16.66 -11.42
N ARG A 26 -26.17 -16.44 -10.16
CA ARG A 26 -27.18 -17.28 -9.49
C ARG A 26 -28.62 -16.87 -9.80
N ILE A 27 -28.88 -15.59 -10.12
CA ILE A 27 -30.26 -15.06 -10.12
C ILE A 27 -30.73 -14.65 -11.53
N TYR A 28 -29.88 -14.14 -12.44
CA TYR A 28 -30.34 -13.66 -13.75
C TYR A 28 -29.30 -13.74 -14.89
N PRO A 29 -29.40 -14.70 -15.83
CA PRO A 29 -28.45 -14.84 -16.95
C PRO A 29 -28.51 -13.69 -17.97
N LEU A 30 -29.65 -13.04 -18.18
CA LEU A 30 -29.78 -11.87 -19.08
C LEU A 30 -29.12 -10.61 -18.52
N HIS A 31 -29.15 -10.42 -17.19
CA HIS A 31 -28.44 -9.32 -16.52
C HIS A 31 -26.92 -9.51 -16.54
N TYR A 32 -26.45 -10.77 -16.59
CA TYR A 32 -25.04 -11.08 -16.78
C TYR A 32 -24.51 -10.52 -18.11
N MET A 33 -25.29 -10.61 -19.20
CA MET A 33 -24.91 -10.03 -20.50
C MET A 33 -24.85 -8.50 -20.46
N LYS A 34 -25.85 -7.84 -19.85
CA LYS A 34 -25.84 -6.36 -19.65
C LYS A 34 -24.66 -5.90 -18.78
N TYR A 35 -24.31 -6.67 -17.75
CA TYR A 35 -23.14 -6.43 -16.90
C TYR A 35 -21.83 -6.65 -17.66
N GLN A 36 -21.74 -7.69 -18.50
CA GLN A 36 -20.58 -7.93 -19.37
C GLN A 36 -20.38 -6.80 -20.39
N PHE A 37 -21.46 -6.24 -20.97
CA PHE A 37 -21.39 -5.06 -21.84
C PHE A 37 -20.93 -3.80 -21.10
N ALA A 38 -21.46 -3.54 -19.89
CA ALA A 38 -20.99 -2.43 -19.05
C ALA A 38 -19.51 -2.61 -18.65
N ARG A 39 -19.09 -3.85 -18.37
CA ARG A 39 -17.70 -4.23 -18.11
C ARG A 39 -16.81 -4.05 -19.34
N PHE A 40 -17.29 -4.35 -20.54
CA PHE A 40 -16.54 -4.14 -21.79
C PHE A 40 -16.21 -2.65 -22.00
N ARG A 41 -17.14 -1.75 -21.67
CA ARG A 41 -16.86 -0.29 -21.66
C ARG A 41 -15.87 0.11 -20.57
N ARG A 42 -15.95 -0.49 -19.38
CA ARG A 42 -15.02 -0.21 -18.26
C ARG A 42 -13.63 -0.84 -18.41
N ARG A 43 -13.49 -1.86 -19.28
CA ARG A 43 -12.24 -2.59 -19.55
C ARG A 43 -11.11 -1.68 -20.07
N PHE A 44 -11.45 -0.55 -20.69
CA PHE A 44 -10.47 0.43 -21.13
C PHE A 44 -9.74 1.14 -19.98
N HIS A 45 -10.16 0.98 -18.71
CA HIS A 45 -9.60 1.77 -17.60
C HIS A 45 -9.04 1.01 -16.40
N LEU A 46 -9.20 -0.31 -16.23
CA LEU A 46 -8.66 -1.02 -15.05
C LEU A 46 -8.27 -2.48 -15.38
N ARG A 47 -6.98 -2.73 -15.58
CA ARG A 47 -6.41 -4.08 -15.75
C ARG A 47 -5.81 -4.60 -14.43
N TYR A 48 -6.64 -5.24 -13.61
CA TYR A 48 -6.15 -5.98 -12.42
C TYR A 48 -5.54 -7.36 -12.75
N GLY A 49 -5.88 -7.94 -13.90
CA GLY A 49 -5.38 -9.27 -14.30
C GLY A 49 -3.85 -9.31 -14.47
N GLN A 50 -3.20 -8.17 -14.72
CA GLN A 50 -1.75 -8.09 -14.89
C GLN A 50 -0.98 -8.09 -13.56
N ALA A 51 -1.63 -7.87 -12.40
CA ALA A 51 -0.92 -7.90 -11.11
C ALA A 51 -0.39 -9.30 -10.77
N TYR A 52 -1.10 -10.37 -11.17
CA TYR A 52 -0.65 -11.76 -11.01
C TYR A 52 0.50 -12.15 -11.96
N ASP A 53 0.62 -11.51 -13.12
CA ASP A 53 1.76 -11.73 -14.04
C ASP A 53 3.07 -11.13 -13.49
N GLY A 54 2.99 -10.13 -12.60
CA GLY A 54 4.16 -9.54 -11.95
C GLY A 54 4.99 -10.55 -11.14
N PHE A 55 4.33 -11.49 -10.46
CA PHE A 55 5.03 -12.55 -9.70
C PHE A 55 5.80 -13.52 -10.59
N LYS A 56 5.29 -13.84 -11.79
CA LYS A 56 6.04 -14.64 -12.77
C LYS A 56 7.30 -13.92 -13.23
N SER A 57 7.21 -12.61 -13.45
CA SER A 57 8.39 -11.81 -13.86
C SER A 57 9.48 -11.73 -12.77
N LEU A 58 9.14 -12.00 -11.51
CA LEU A 58 10.15 -12.14 -10.44
C LEU A 58 10.93 -13.46 -10.53
N GLN A 59 10.39 -14.50 -11.17
CA GLN A 59 11.06 -15.80 -11.30
C GLN A 59 12.17 -15.77 -12.36
N ASP A 60 12.06 -14.86 -13.34
CA ASP A 60 13.05 -14.68 -14.42
C ASP A 60 14.22 -13.77 -14.03
N LEU A 61 14.27 -13.30 -12.78
CA LEU A 61 15.34 -12.44 -12.28
C LEU A 61 16.67 -13.16 -12.15
N ASN A 62 17.76 -12.39 -12.21
CA ASN A 62 19.10 -12.90 -11.92
C ASN A 62 19.12 -13.60 -10.54
N PRO A 63 19.74 -14.78 -10.40
CA PRO A 63 19.74 -15.56 -9.15
C PRO A 63 20.24 -14.79 -7.94
N LEU A 64 21.13 -13.81 -8.15
CA LEU A 64 21.66 -12.95 -7.09
C LEU A 64 20.62 -12.01 -6.45
N LEU A 65 19.50 -11.75 -7.14
CA LEU A 65 18.41 -10.89 -6.65
C LEU A 65 17.28 -11.68 -6.01
N LYS A 66 17.35 -13.01 -5.96
CA LYS A 66 16.27 -13.88 -5.52
C LYS A 66 15.79 -13.57 -4.09
N ASP A 67 16.70 -13.28 -3.17
CA ASP A 67 16.32 -12.93 -1.79
C ASP A 67 15.58 -11.60 -1.70
N SER A 68 15.99 -10.61 -2.50
CA SER A 68 15.30 -9.31 -2.57
C SER A 68 13.93 -9.44 -3.24
N ALA A 69 13.83 -10.30 -4.26
CA ALA A 69 12.57 -10.63 -4.92
C ALA A 69 11.58 -11.33 -3.95
N ASN A 70 12.06 -12.30 -3.17
CA ASN A 70 11.24 -12.97 -2.16
C ASN A 70 10.72 -11.98 -1.09
N ARG A 71 11.54 -11.01 -0.68
CA ARG A 71 11.10 -9.94 0.24
C ARG A 71 10.04 -9.05 -0.40
N LEU A 72 10.20 -8.71 -1.68
CA LEU A 72 9.22 -7.93 -2.43
C LEU A 72 7.88 -8.68 -2.54
N GLU A 73 7.91 -9.98 -2.83
CA GLU A 73 6.71 -10.82 -2.90
C GLU A 73 5.92 -10.76 -1.59
N LYS A 74 6.59 -10.94 -0.45
CA LYS A 74 5.96 -10.78 0.87
C LYS A 74 5.38 -9.38 1.10
N VAL A 75 6.10 -8.33 0.70
CA VAL A 75 5.61 -6.94 0.82
C VAL A 75 4.36 -6.71 -0.02
N LEU A 76 4.30 -7.26 -1.23
CA LEU A 76 3.12 -7.17 -2.10
C LEU A 76 1.94 -7.96 -1.52
N GLU A 77 2.18 -9.15 -0.96
CA GLU A 77 1.16 -9.90 -0.24
C GLU A 77 0.60 -9.08 0.93
N THR A 78 1.47 -8.55 1.80
CA THR A 78 1.07 -7.66 2.90
C THR A 78 0.28 -6.45 2.40
N GLU A 79 0.72 -5.78 1.33
CA GLU A 79 -0.01 -4.65 0.74
C GLU A 79 -1.44 -5.05 0.34
N THR A 80 -1.60 -6.20 -0.33
CA THR A 80 -2.94 -6.67 -0.74
C THR A 80 -3.82 -7.02 0.46
N MET A 81 -3.24 -7.66 1.49
CA MET A 81 -3.95 -8.00 2.72
C MET A 81 -4.39 -6.74 3.47
N MET A 82 -3.51 -5.74 3.61
CA MET A 82 -3.81 -4.47 4.26
C MET A 82 -4.87 -3.67 3.49
N ALA A 83 -4.82 -3.68 2.15
CA ALA A 83 -5.85 -3.04 1.33
C ALA A 83 -7.23 -3.65 1.59
N ASP A 84 -7.31 -4.98 1.66
CA ASP A 84 -8.54 -5.69 1.98
C ASP A 84 -9.01 -5.41 3.42
N TYR A 85 -8.09 -5.37 4.38
CA TYR A 85 -8.38 -5.09 5.78
C TYR A 85 -9.01 -3.70 5.97
N ILE A 86 -8.37 -2.65 5.41
CA ILE A 86 -8.86 -1.27 5.47
C ILE A 86 -10.24 -1.14 4.80
N LEU A 87 -10.43 -1.79 3.65
CA LEU A 87 -11.72 -1.76 2.94
C LEU A 87 -12.82 -2.52 3.71
N ARG A 88 -12.49 -3.58 4.45
CA ARG A 88 -13.45 -4.30 5.29
C ARG A 88 -13.87 -3.49 6.51
N LEU A 89 -12.91 -2.82 7.17
CA LEU A 89 -13.19 -2.02 8.36
C LEU A 89 -13.98 -0.75 8.05
N TYR A 90 -13.56 0.02 7.04
CA TYR A 90 -14.08 1.37 6.83
C TYR A 90 -14.92 1.51 5.56
N GLY A 91 -14.84 0.54 4.64
CA GLY A 91 -15.56 0.59 3.37
C GLY A 91 -15.29 1.87 2.59
N LYS A 92 -16.36 2.57 2.22
CA LYS A 92 -16.28 3.86 1.49
C LYS A 92 -15.75 5.01 2.35
N GLU A 93 -15.82 4.87 3.68
CA GLU A 93 -15.41 5.92 4.63
C GLU A 93 -13.93 5.85 4.97
N CYS A 94 -13.15 4.95 4.36
CA CYS A 94 -11.69 4.86 4.55
C CYS A 94 -10.98 6.22 4.36
N VAL A 95 -11.49 7.10 3.50
CA VAL A 95 -10.95 8.45 3.27
C VAL A 95 -10.97 9.33 4.52
N LYS A 96 -11.90 9.09 5.46
CA LYS A 96 -11.96 9.82 6.74
C LYS A 96 -10.81 9.41 7.68
N ASN A 97 -10.33 8.17 7.56
CA ASN A 97 -9.23 7.64 8.38
C ASN A 97 -7.88 7.95 7.74
N GLN A 98 -7.51 9.22 7.85
CA GLN A 98 -6.29 9.78 7.28
C GLN A 98 -5.00 9.08 7.75
N ILE A 99 -4.98 8.58 8.98
CA ILE A 99 -3.83 7.90 9.58
C ILE A 99 -3.53 6.59 8.84
N ASP A 100 -4.48 5.66 8.82
CA ASP A 100 -4.30 4.36 8.16
C ASP A 100 -4.13 4.50 6.65
N MET A 101 -4.81 5.48 6.05
CA MET A 101 -4.61 5.84 4.65
C MET A 101 -3.17 6.30 4.37
N ASN A 102 -2.53 7.01 5.31
CA ASN A 102 -1.15 7.43 5.17
C ASN A 102 -0.18 6.26 5.36
N ARG A 103 -0.43 5.38 6.34
CA ARG A 103 0.35 4.15 6.55
C ARG A 103 0.30 3.23 5.34
N PHE A 104 -0.90 2.99 4.80
CA PHE A 104 -1.08 2.22 3.56
C PHE A 104 -0.35 2.87 2.38
N CYS A 105 -0.39 4.21 2.27
CA CYS A 105 0.37 4.93 1.26
C CYS A 105 1.88 4.67 1.37
N SER A 106 2.43 4.65 2.59
CA SER A 106 3.84 4.34 2.83
C SER A 106 4.20 2.91 2.44
N ILE A 107 3.31 1.94 2.69
CA ILE A 107 3.49 0.55 2.24
C ILE A 107 3.61 0.49 0.71
N THR A 108 2.67 1.11 -0.02
CA THR A 108 2.69 1.16 -1.49
C THR A 108 3.95 1.85 -2.04
N VAL A 109 4.42 2.93 -1.39
CA VAL A 109 5.66 3.61 -1.77
C VAL A 109 6.88 2.71 -1.58
N ASN A 110 6.95 1.99 -0.46
CA ASN A 110 8.03 1.04 -0.19
C ASN A 110 8.03 -0.12 -1.19
N ALA A 111 6.86 -0.66 -1.54
CA ALA A 111 6.74 -1.68 -2.58
C ALA A 111 7.26 -1.16 -3.93
N PHE A 112 6.87 0.05 -4.34
CA PHE A 112 7.35 0.66 -5.58
C PHE A 112 8.87 0.91 -5.57
N GLN A 113 9.42 1.35 -4.43
CA GLN A 113 10.85 1.54 -4.26
C GLN A 113 11.62 0.22 -4.42
N MET A 114 11.11 -0.88 -3.85
CA MET A 114 11.72 -2.19 -4.01
C MET A 114 11.71 -2.66 -5.47
N VAL A 115 10.57 -2.55 -6.15
CA VAL A 115 10.45 -2.93 -7.59
C VAL A 115 11.43 -2.15 -8.45
N SER A 116 11.50 -0.83 -8.26
CA SER A 116 12.33 0.05 -9.08
C SER A 116 13.83 -0.23 -8.89
N VAL A 117 14.28 -0.48 -7.66
CA VAL A 117 15.70 -0.79 -7.39
C VAL A 117 16.06 -2.21 -7.86
N ILE A 118 15.17 -3.19 -7.69
CA ILE A 118 15.37 -4.56 -8.21
C ILE A 118 15.47 -4.55 -9.74
N SER A 119 14.52 -3.89 -10.42
CA SER A 119 14.52 -3.77 -11.88
C SER A 119 15.81 -3.11 -12.40
N ARG A 120 16.20 -1.98 -11.81
CA ARG A 120 17.44 -1.27 -12.18
C ARG A 120 18.68 -2.14 -11.98
N THR A 121 18.74 -2.88 -10.88
CA THR A 121 19.90 -3.73 -10.56
C THR A 121 19.96 -4.94 -11.47
N ASN A 122 18.81 -5.53 -11.81
CA ASN A 122 18.71 -6.65 -12.75
C ASN A 122 19.21 -6.25 -14.15
N ASP A 123 18.84 -5.06 -14.62
CA ASP A 123 19.33 -4.51 -15.89
C ASP A 123 20.85 -4.28 -15.87
N SER A 124 21.36 -3.76 -14.75
CA SER A 124 22.79 -3.50 -14.57
C SER A 124 23.63 -4.79 -14.55
N LEU A 125 23.12 -5.84 -13.91
CA LEU A 125 23.71 -7.18 -13.91
C LEU A 125 23.69 -7.80 -15.30
N SER A 126 22.54 -7.73 -15.98
CA SER A 126 22.37 -8.24 -17.36
C SER A 126 23.30 -7.57 -18.36
N ARG A 127 23.60 -6.27 -18.18
CA ARG A 127 24.55 -5.52 -19.02
C ARG A 127 26.02 -5.67 -18.60
N GLY A 128 26.32 -6.36 -17.51
CA GLY A 128 27.68 -6.51 -17.00
C GLY A 128 28.34 -5.18 -16.58
N SER A 129 27.56 -4.25 -16.00
CA SER A 129 28.08 -2.95 -15.58
C SER A 129 29.18 -3.07 -14.52
N ARG A 130 30.21 -2.21 -14.59
CA ARG A 130 31.30 -2.15 -13.60
C ARG A 130 30.81 -1.88 -12.17
N PHE A 131 29.67 -1.21 -12.03
CA PHE A 131 29.07 -0.87 -10.73
C PHE A 131 27.97 -1.85 -10.28
N ALA A 132 27.78 -2.96 -10.98
CA ALA A 132 26.68 -3.89 -10.70
C ALA A 132 26.76 -4.48 -9.28
N THR A 133 27.96 -4.78 -8.79
CA THR A 133 28.18 -5.28 -7.43
C THR A 133 27.81 -4.27 -6.35
N GLN A 134 28.12 -2.99 -6.55
CA GLN A 134 27.74 -1.92 -5.63
C GLN A 134 26.21 -1.71 -5.64
N GLN A 135 25.60 -1.72 -6.82
CA GLN A 135 24.14 -1.59 -6.96
C GLN A 135 23.41 -2.76 -6.30
N LEU A 136 23.95 -3.97 -6.39
CA LEU A 136 23.42 -5.14 -5.69
C LEU A 136 23.41 -4.96 -4.17
N ARG A 137 24.52 -4.48 -3.58
CA ARG A 137 24.58 -4.19 -2.14
C ARG A 137 23.60 -3.11 -1.71
N LEU A 138 23.44 -2.06 -2.53
CA LEU A 138 22.47 -1.00 -2.28
C LEU A 138 21.03 -1.53 -2.38
N CYS A 139 20.75 -2.34 -3.39
CA CYS A 139 19.46 -3.00 -3.57
C CYS A 139 19.09 -3.83 -2.35
N GLU A 140 20.00 -4.68 -1.89
CA GLU A 140 19.74 -5.53 -0.73
C GLU A 140 19.44 -4.71 0.53
N SER A 141 20.24 -3.65 0.78
CA SER A 141 20.06 -2.78 1.94
C SER A 141 18.71 -2.05 1.90
N ILE A 142 18.34 -1.50 0.73
CA ILE A 142 17.07 -0.80 0.54
C ILE A 142 15.90 -1.78 0.70
N CYS A 143 15.94 -2.94 0.04
CA CYS A 143 14.89 -3.95 0.14
C CYS A 143 14.72 -4.48 1.57
N ARG A 144 15.81 -4.65 2.32
CA ARG A 144 15.76 -5.05 3.72
C ARG A 144 15.09 -3.99 4.59
N LYS A 145 15.49 -2.72 4.44
CA LYS A 145 14.91 -1.61 5.20
C LYS A 145 13.43 -1.42 4.88
N ALA A 146 13.06 -1.40 3.61
CA ALA A 146 11.68 -1.28 3.17
C ALA A 146 10.80 -2.42 3.70
N HIS A 147 11.30 -3.67 3.69
CA HIS A 147 10.58 -4.80 4.26
C HIS A 147 10.35 -4.67 5.77
N GLN A 148 11.36 -4.22 6.53
CA GLN A 148 11.23 -3.99 7.97
C GLN A 148 10.19 -2.89 8.28
N GLU A 149 10.20 -1.79 7.51
CA GLU A 149 9.23 -0.71 7.65
C GLU A 149 7.80 -1.16 7.30
N VAL A 150 7.64 -2.00 6.27
CA VAL A 150 6.31 -2.54 5.93
C VAL A 150 5.78 -3.43 7.06
N ASN A 151 6.62 -4.30 7.63
CA ASN A 151 6.22 -5.17 8.73
C ASN A 151 5.85 -4.37 10.00
N SER A 152 6.47 -3.21 10.25
CA SER A 152 6.04 -2.34 11.36
C SER A 152 4.73 -1.64 11.04
N LEU A 153 4.57 -1.10 9.83
CA LEU A 153 3.33 -0.46 9.39
C LEU A 153 2.12 -1.41 9.40
N GLU A 154 2.32 -2.67 9.02
CA GLU A 154 1.30 -3.72 9.09
C GLU A 154 0.75 -3.87 10.51
N LYS A 155 1.63 -4.06 11.50
CA LYS A 155 1.24 -4.20 12.92
C LYS A 155 0.49 -2.98 13.44
N LEU A 156 0.87 -1.79 12.99
CA LEU A 156 0.21 -0.54 13.36
C LEU A 156 -1.21 -0.46 12.78
N ILE A 157 -1.42 -0.93 11.54
CA ILE A 157 -2.73 -0.95 10.87
C ILE A 157 -3.64 -2.00 11.51
N GLU A 158 -3.13 -3.18 11.85
CA GLU A 158 -3.91 -4.24 12.51
C GLU A 158 -4.33 -3.87 13.95
N GLY A 159 -3.78 -2.79 14.51
CA GLY A 159 -4.10 -2.32 15.85
C GLY A 159 -3.50 -3.16 16.96
N ILE A 160 -2.53 -4.04 16.64
CA ILE A 160 -1.78 -4.83 17.63
C ILE A 160 -0.94 -3.91 18.53
N GLU A 161 -0.45 -2.81 17.96
CA GLU A 161 0.22 -1.74 18.69
C GLU A 161 -0.69 -0.52 18.73
N GLU A 162 -1.44 -0.36 19.84
CA GLU A 162 -2.22 0.85 20.06
C GLU A 162 -1.26 2.02 20.33
N ILE A 163 -1.09 2.91 19.35
CA ILE A 163 -0.12 4.00 19.48
C ILE A 163 -0.68 5.05 20.45
N ALA A 164 -0.21 5.02 21.69
CA ALA A 164 -0.44 6.09 22.66
C ALA A 164 -0.13 7.48 22.08
N GLU A 165 0.83 7.58 21.15
CA GLU A 165 1.15 8.81 20.41
C GLU A 165 0.05 9.32 19.49
N GLU A 166 -0.77 8.46 18.88
CA GLU A 166 -1.85 8.95 18.00
C GLU A 166 -2.98 9.57 18.80
N ARG A 167 -3.32 8.93 19.93
CA ARG A 167 -4.22 9.53 20.93
C ARG A 167 -3.64 10.85 21.43
N ARG A 168 -2.35 10.88 21.80
CA ARG A 168 -1.67 12.11 22.25
C ARG A 168 -1.70 13.20 21.18
N THR A 169 -1.41 12.87 19.92
CA THR A 169 -1.37 13.83 18.81
C THR A 169 -2.76 14.42 18.56
N LYS A 170 -3.80 13.58 18.59
CA LYS A 170 -5.19 14.04 18.48
C LYS A 170 -5.57 14.97 19.62
N THR A 171 -5.20 14.63 20.85
CA THR A 171 -5.45 15.48 22.03
C THR A 171 -4.70 16.81 21.93
N ILE A 172 -3.41 16.79 21.57
CA ILE A 172 -2.58 17.99 21.40
C ILE A 172 -3.19 18.90 20.32
N HIS A 173 -3.58 18.33 19.17
CA HIS A 173 -4.19 19.09 18.11
C HIS A 173 -5.52 19.71 18.54
N GLN A 174 -6.39 18.95 19.22
CA GLN A 174 -7.65 19.46 19.77
C GLN A 174 -7.41 20.59 20.79
N SER A 175 -6.40 20.45 21.65
CA SER A 175 -6.02 21.52 22.59
C SER A 175 -5.52 22.74 21.84
N ASN A 176 -4.62 22.60 20.86
CA ASN A 176 -4.12 23.74 20.10
C ASN A 176 -5.24 24.48 19.37
N MET A 177 -6.20 23.75 18.77
CA MET A 177 -7.37 24.35 18.12
C MET A 177 -8.29 25.08 19.11
N ARG A 178 -8.38 24.63 20.36
CA ARG A 178 -9.19 25.31 21.41
C ARG A 178 -8.56 26.62 21.87
N PHE A 179 -7.24 26.71 21.84
CA PHE A 179 -6.48 27.89 22.28
C PHE A 179 -5.98 28.76 21.11
N ASP A 180 -6.49 28.52 19.89
CA ASP A 180 -6.09 29.19 18.65
C ASP A 180 -4.56 29.26 18.43
N GLY A 181 -3.83 28.26 18.93
CA GLY A 181 -2.37 28.31 18.98
C GLY A 181 -1.75 27.26 19.88
N TYR A 182 -0.46 27.44 20.19
CA TYR A 182 0.26 26.55 21.08
C TYR A 182 -0.32 26.60 22.50
N PHE A 183 -0.89 25.49 22.98
CA PHE A 183 -1.64 25.49 24.24
C PHE A 183 -0.76 25.56 25.50
N ALA A 184 0.51 25.15 25.41
CA ALA A 184 1.36 25.11 26.59
C ALA A 184 1.86 26.52 26.92
N ARG A 185 1.54 26.98 28.14
CA ARG A 185 2.00 28.28 28.62
C ARG A 185 3.51 28.23 28.87
N PRO A 186 4.26 29.28 28.48
CA PRO A 186 5.66 29.37 28.83
C PRO A 186 5.80 29.37 30.36
N THR A 187 6.83 28.69 30.86
CA THR A 187 7.12 28.63 32.30
C THR A 187 7.42 29.99 32.91
N PHE A 188 7.76 30.99 32.10
CA PHE A 188 8.12 32.34 32.51
C PHE A 188 6.90 33.26 32.77
N ASP A 189 5.69 32.90 32.34
CA ASP A 189 4.48 33.73 32.52
C ASP A 189 3.89 33.69 33.96
N ARG A 190 4.52 32.95 34.88
CA ARG A 190 4.02 32.76 36.27
C ARG A 190 4.68 33.68 37.31
N VAL A 191 5.43 34.70 36.88
CA VAL A 191 6.10 35.64 37.79
C VAL A 191 5.52 37.05 37.61
N VAL A 192 4.26 37.25 38.06
CA VAL A 192 3.71 38.55 38.47
C VAL A 192 2.70 38.31 39.59
#